data_AF-A0A7W8FXE5-F1
#
_entry.id   AF-A0A7W8FXE5-F1
#
_cell.length_a   1.000
_cell.length_b   1.000
_cell.length_c   1.000
_cell.angle_alpha   90.00
_cell.angle_beta   90.00
_cell.angle_gamma   90.00
#
_symmetry.space_group_name_H-M   'P 1'
#
loop_
_entity.id
_entity.type
_entity.pdbx_description
1 polymer ?
#
loop_
_entity_poly.entity_id
_entity_poly.type
_entity_poly.pdbx_seq_one_letter_code
_entity_poly.pdbx_strand_id
1 'polypeptide(L)'
;MSINRRNLEIAGIIFGISSFVMLCGLWLSMKTMQENRIQWNDDAIEIQEVTVPYKQIYSVQLKHSLPDIELTDGTHQNGYLSGTGKCAGYGECTLELYEDCPYYIVIRADQTILINAQNEKDTKALYRKIIKKTGAD
;
A
#
# COMPACT_ATOMS: atom_id res chain seq x y z
N MET A 1 12.25 26.81 -48.01
CA MET A 1 12.77 25.60 -47.34
C MET A 1 11.63 24.61 -47.26
N SER A 2 11.54 23.59 -48.15
CA SER A 2 10.45 22.61 -48.07
C SER A 2 10.79 21.58 -47.01
N ILE A 3 10.02 21.55 -45.92
CA ILE A 3 10.16 20.51 -44.89
C ILE A 3 9.77 19.18 -45.54
N ASN A 4 10.69 18.22 -45.55
CA ASN A 4 10.49 16.92 -46.17
C ASN A 4 9.45 16.14 -45.34
N ARG A 5 8.32 15.79 -45.96
CA ARG A 5 7.16 15.14 -45.30
C ARG A 5 7.57 13.85 -44.57
N ARG A 6 8.55 13.11 -45.10
CA ARG A 6 9.14 11.93 -44.45
C ARG A 6 9.84 12.24 -43.13
N ASN A 7 10.52 13.39 -43.03
CA ASN A 7 11.18 13.79 -41.79
C ASN A 7 10.15 14.15 -40.71
N LEU A 8 9.00 14.70 -41.12
CA LEU A 8 7.89 15.01 -40.21
C LEU A 8 7.25 13.71 -39.66
N GLU A 9 7.06 12.71 -40.52
CA GLU A 9 6.53 11.39 -40.13
C GLU A 9 7.49 10.66 -39.17
N ILE A 10 8.79 10.66 -39.47
CA ILE A 10 9.81 10.05 -38.60
C ILE A 10 9.87 10.77 -37.25
N ALA A 11 9.84 12.10 -37.23
CA ALA A 11 9.83 12.87 -35.99
C ALA A 11 8.58 12.56 -35.13
N GLY A 12 7.42 12.39 -35.76
CA GLY A 12 6.18 12.00 -35.08
C GLY A 12 6.26 10.61 -34.45
N ILE A 13 6.85 9.64 -35.16
CA ILE A 13 7.06 8.28 -34.63
C ILE A 13 8.01 8.31 -33.42
N ILE A 14 9.13 9.03 -33.54
CA ILE A 14 10.10 9.15 -32.44
C ILE A 14 9.43 9.77 -31.21
N PHE A 15 8.72 10.89 -31.38
CA PHE A 15 8.03 11.56 -30.29
C PHE A 15 6.96 10.66 -29.63
N GLY A 16 6.21 9.91 -30.44
CA GLY A 16 5.22 8.95 -29.96
C GLY A 16 5.84 7.84 -29.12
N ILE A 17 6.94 7.23 -29.60
CA ILE A 17 7.65 6.19 -28.86
C ILE A 17 8.24 6.75 -27.56
N SER A 18 8.91 7.90 -27.60
CA SER A 18 9.48 8.52 -26.39
C SER A 18 8.42 8.84 -25.34
N SER A 19 7.28 9.38 -25.75
CA SER A 19 6.16 9.67 -24.84
C SER A 19 5.57 8.40 -24.24
N PHE A 20 5.40 7.35 -25.04
CA PHE A 20 4.91 6.05 -24.57
C PHE A 20 5.87 5.42 -23.55
N VAL A 21 7.18 5.46 -23.81
CA VAL A 21 8.20 4.94 -22.87
C VAL A 21 8.17 5.71 -21.55
N MET A 22 8.03 7.04 -21.57
CA MET A 22 7.89 7.83 -20.34
C MET A 22 6.63 7.48 -19.55
N LEU A 23 5.48 7.32 -20.22
CA LEU A 23 4.23 6.93 -19.56
C LEU A 23 4.31 5.53 -18.95
N CYS A 24 4.90 4.57 -19.66
CA CYS A 24 5.16 3.23 -19.14
C CYS A 24 6.10 3.26 -17.93
N GLY A 25 7.16 4.10 -17.97
CA GLY A 25 8.08 4.29 -16.86
C GLY A 25 7.38 4.84 -15.61
N LEU A 26 6.58 5.89 -15.77
CA LEU A 26 5.77 6.46 -14.69
C LEU A 26 4.83 5.42 -14.07
N TRP A 27 4.14 4.65 -14.91
CA TRP A 27 3.21 3.61 -14.45
C TRP A 27 3.92 2.49 -13.67
N LEU A 28 5.09 2.04 -14.14
CA LEU A 28 5.91 1.05 -13.43
C LEU A 28 6.40 1.58 -12.08
N SER A 29 6.90 2.83 -12.02
CA SER A 29 7.35 3.44 -10.77
C SER A 29 6.23 3.53 -9.72
N MET A 30 4.99 3.85 -10.14
CA MET A 30 3.84 3.85 -9.23
C MET A 30 3.56 2.45 -8.66
N LYS A 31 3.73 1.39 -9.45
CA LYS A 31 3.57 0.01 -8.97
C LYS A 31 4.63 -0.38 -7.96
N THR A 32 5.90 -0.06 -8.21
CA THR A 32 7.00 -0.42 -7.30
C THR A 32 6.91 0.28 -5.94
N MET A 33 6.43 1.53 -5.90
CA MET A 33 6.21 2.25 -4.63
C MET A 33 5.18 1.56 -3.72
N GLN A 34 4.23 0.82 -4.28
CA GLN A 34 3.23 0.09 -3.50
C GLN A 34 3.80 -1.19 -2.87
N GLU A 35 4.72 -1.87 -3.57
CA GLU A 35 5.36 -3.11 -3.08
C GLU A 35 6.36 -2.86 -1.94
N ASN A 36 6.97 -1.67 -1.89
CA ASN A 36 7.98 -1.37 -0.86
C ASN A 36 7.42 -1.14 0.55
N ARG A 37 6.10 -1.01 0.72
CA ARG A 37 5.50 -0.69 2.03
C ARG A 37 5.30 -1.89 2.94
N ILE A 38 5.04 -3.06 2.34
CA ILE A 38 4.84 -4.32 3.05
C ILE A 38 5.85 -5.32 2.50
N GLN A 39 6.95 -5.51 3.22
CA GLN A 39 7.96 -6.48 2.84
C GLN A 39 7.70 -7.81 3.55
N TRP A 40 7.92 -8.89 2.81
CA TRP A 40 7.63 -10.24 3.27
C TRP A 40 8.92 -10.98 3.48
N ASN A 41 9.24 -11.23 4.74
CA ASN A 41 10.31 -12.15 5.11
C ASN A 41 9.74 -13.54 5.42
N ASP A 42 10.64 -14.50 5.58
CA ASP A 42 10.26 -15.88 5.90
C ASP A 42 9.61 -15.99 7.28
N ASP A 43 10.09 -15.21 8.25
CA ASP A 43 9.69 -15.29 9.66
C ASP A 43 8.93 -14.05 10.18
N ALA A 44 8.88 -12.97 9.41
CA ALA A 44 8.24 -11.71 9.81
C ALA A 44 7.56 -11.00 8.64
N ILE A 45 6.62 -10.12 8.97
CA ILE A 45 6.09 -9.09 8.07
C ILE A 45 6.68 -7.74 8.48
N GLU A 46 7.20 -7.00 7.51
CA GLU A 46 7.69 -5.65 7.71
C GLU A 46 6.70 -4.66 7.11
N ILE A 47 6.24 -3.74 7.94
CA ILE A 47 5.25 -2.72 7.62
C ILE A 47 5.93 -1.38 7.92
N GLN A 48 6.45 -0.73 6.87
CA GLN A 48 7.38 0.39 7.00
C GLN A 48 8.54 0.11 7.98
N GLU A 49 8.61 0.84 9.10
CA GLU A 49 9.65 0.75 10.13
C GLU A 49 9.31 -0.27 11.23
N VAL A 50 8.19 -0.97 11.10
CA VAL A 50 7.74 -1.98 12.07
C VAL A 50 7.96 -3.38 11.52
N THR A 51 8.80 -4.17 12.18
CA THR A 51 8.96 -5.59 11.93
C THR A 51 8.13 -6.40 12.92
N VAL A 52 7.19 -7.22 12.44
CA VAL A 52 6.37 -8.12 13.27
C VAL A 52 6.67 -9.57 12.93
N PRO A 53 7.35 -10.32 13.80
CA PRO A 53 7.49 -11.76 13.70
C PRO A 53 6.12 -12.45 13.62
N TYR A 54 5.93 -13.37 12.67
CA TYR A 54 4.65 -14.06 12.50
C TYR A 54 4.21 -14.82 13.77
N LYS A 55 5.18 -15.31 14.55
CA LYS A 55 4.93 -16.02 15.81
C LYS A 55 4.35 -15.13 16.92
N GLN A 56 4.49 -13.81 16.82
CA GLN A 56 3.95 -12.85 17.78
C GLN A 56 2.54 -12.37 17.40
N ILE A 57 2.09 -12.66 16.17
CA ILE A 57 0.75 -12.30 15.71
C ILE A 57 -0.24 -13.32 16.27
N TYR A 58 -1.12 -12.87 17.16
CA TYR A 58 -2.13 -13.73 17.79
C TYR A 58 -3.55 -13.51 17.26
N SER A 59 -3.81 -12.43 16.51
CA SER A 59 -5.10 -12.24 15.84
C SER A 59 -4.95 -11.38 14.60
N VAL A 60 -5.65 -11.75 13.53
CA VAL A 60 -5.70 -10.99 12.28
C VAL A 60 -7.17 -10.91 11.86
N GLN A 61 -7.71 -9.70 11.73
CA GLN A 61 -9.13 -9.52 11.42
C GLN A 61 -9.32 -8.61 10.22
N LEU A 62 -10.13 -9.06 9.26
CA LEU A 62 -10.62 -8.19 8.20
C LEU A 62 -11.86 -7.43 8.69
N LYS A 63 -11.79 -6.10 8.70
CA LYS A 63 -12.86 -5.20 9.11
C LYS A 63 -13.31 -4.33 7.94
N HIS A 64 -14.53 -3.84 8.04
CA HIS A 64 -15.13 -2.93 7.08
C HIS A 64 -15.42 -1.60 7.78
N SER A 65 -15.27 -0.50 7.05
CA SER A 65 -15.39 0.89 7.52
C SER A 65 -14.31 1.26 8.53
N LEU A 66 -13.45 2.22 8.18
CA LEU A 66 -12.41 2.69 9.09
C LEU A 66 -13.01 3.18 10.42
N PRO A 67 -12.38 2.84 11.56
CA PRO A 67 -12.79 3.39 12.84
C PRO A 67 -12.47 4.88 12.91
N ASP A 68 -13.00 5.58 13.91
CA ASP A 68 -12.53 6.92 14.21
C ASP A 68 -11.06 6.86 14.65
N ILE A 69 -10.22 7.63 13.94
CA ILE A 69 -8.77 7.67 14.11
C ILE A 69 -8.36 9.08 14.53
N GLU A 70 -7.65 9.17 15.64
CA GLU A 70 -6.95 10.38 16.08
C GLU A 70 -5.44 10.16 15.87
N LEU A 71 -4.87 10.85 14.88
CA LEU A 71 -3.44 10.73 14.57
C LEU A 71 -2.60 11.42 15.65
N THR A 72 -1.66 10.70 16.25
CA THR A 72 -0.73 11.24 17.27
C THR A 72 0.56 11.73 16.62
N ASP A 73 1.11 10.94 15.70
CA ASP A 73 2.31 11.26 14.93
C ASP A 73 2.21 10.58 13.56
N GLY A 74 2.62 11.27 12.49
CA GLY A 74 2.54 10.71 11.14
C GLY A 74 2.11 11.70 10.07
N THR A 75 1.73 11.15 8.92
CA THR A 75 1.34 11.89 7.73
C THR A 75 -0.06 11.50 7.27
N HIS A 76 -0.88 12.50 6.95
CA HIS A 76 -2.13 12.34 6.20
C HIS A 76 -1.99 13.06 4.86
N GLN A 77 -1.84 12.30 3.78
CA GLN A 77 -1.63 12.87 2.44
C GLN A 77 -2.38 12.06 1.39
N ASN A 78 -3.17 12.74 0.54
CA ASN A 78 -3.89 12.13 -0.59
C ASN A 78 -4.73 10.90 -0.18
N GLY A 79 -5.50 11.01 0.91
CA GLY A 79 -6.32 9.91 1.39
C GLY A 79 -5.54 8.75 2.01
N TYR A 80 -4.25 8.96 2.33
CA TYR A 80 -3.40 7.99 2.99
C TYR A 80 -2.95 8.46 4.36
N LEU A 81 -3.19 7.63 5.39
CA LEU A 81 -2.71 7.83 6.75
C LEU A 81 -1.56 6.85 7.03
N SER A 82 -0.44 7.40 7.49
CA SER A 82 0.71 6.63 7.96
C SER A 82 1.24 7.19 9.26
N GLY A 83 1.60 6.33 10.21
CA GLY A 83 2.19 6.71 11.49
C GLY A 83 1.52 6.02 12.68
N THR A 84 1.38 6.74 13.78
CA THR A 84 0.78 6.25 15.03
C THR A 84 -0.43 7.09 15.42
N GLY A 85 -1.44 6.45 16.00
CA GLY A 85 -2.65 7.13 16.42
C GLY A 85 -3.49 6.31 17.38
N LYS A 86 -4.54 6.94 17.92
CA LYS A 86 -5.56 6.26 18.72
C LYS A 86 -6.73 5.89 17.84
N CYS A 87 -7.10 4.62 17.87
CA CYS A 87 -8.25 4.08 17.15
C CYS A 87 -9.34 3.66 18.13
N ALA A 88 -10.58 4.07 17.87
CA ALA A 88 -11.73 3.62 18.63
C ALA A 88 -11.82 2.08 18.66
N GLY A 89 -11.85 1.50 19.87
CA GLY A 89 -11.93 0.04 20.08
C GLY A 89 -10.60 -0.73 20.02
N TYR A 90 -9.49 -0.07 19.67
CA TYR A 90 -8.17 -0.70 19.58
C TYR A 90 -7.08 -0.02 20.42
N GLY A 91 -7.30 1.23 20.85
CA GLY A 91 -6.31 1.98 21.62
C GLY A 91 -5.22 2.55 20.71
N GLU A 92 -3.98 2.53 21.16
CA GLU A 92 -2.84 3.01 20.38
C GLU A 92 -2.49 2.00 19.26
N CYS A 93 -2.31 2.51 18.05
CA CYS A 93 -2.15 1.71 16.85
C CYS A 93 -1.12 2.34 15.90
N THR A 94 -0.38 1.49 15.19
CA THR A 94 0.33 1.86 13.97
C THR A 94 -0.63 1.79 12.78
N LEU A 95 -0.59 2.79 11.90
CA LEU A 95 -1.55 2.99 10.82
C LEU A 95 -0.82 3.00 9.49
N GLU A 96 -1.30 2.22 8.53
CA GLU A 96 -0.90 2.28 7.12
C GLU A 96 -2.15 2.09 6.25
N LEU A 97 -2.95 3.16 6.14
CA LEU A 97 -4.34 3.09 5.69
C LEU A 97 -4.63 4.04 4.54
N TYR A 98 -5.30 3.53 3.51
CA TYR A 98 -5.97 4.28 2.46
C TYR A 98 -7.44 4.47 2.85
N GLU A 99 -7.91 5.72 2.93
CA GLU A 99 -9.29 6.09 3.31
C GLU A 99 -10.32 5.64 2.28
N ASP A 100 -9.96 5.64 1.00
CA ASP A 100 -10.83 5.24 -0.10
C ASP A 100 -11.11 3.73 -0.13
N CYS A 101 -10.34 2.93 0.63
CA CYS A 101 -10.54 1.49 0.71
C CYS A 101 -11.48 1.16 1.87
N PRO A 102 -12.65 0.55 1.62
CA PRO A 102 -13.65 0.29 2.65
C PRO A 102 -13.23 -0.82 3.63
N TYR A 103 -12.20 -1.59 3.30
CA TYR A 103 -11.70 -2.68 4.14
C TYR A 103 -10.33 -2.34 4.73
N TYR A 104 -10.08 -2.83 5.93
CA TYR A 104 -8.78 -2.79 6.56
C TYR A 104 -8.53 -4.05 7.39
N ILE A 105 -7.25 -4.32 7.63
CA ILE A 105 -6.78 -5.49 8.36
C ILE A 105 -6.27 -4.99 9.70
N VAL A 106 -6.81 -5.58 10.77
CA VAL A 106 -6.29 -5.39 12.13
C VAL A 106 -5.36 -6.55 12.44
N ILE A 107 -4.10 -6.26 12.68
CA ILE A 107 -3.10 -7.22 13.14
C ILE A 107 -2.86 -6.93 14.62
N ARG A 108 -3.11 -7.90 15.49
CA ARG A 108 -2.80 -7.81 16.91
C ARG A 108 -1.58 -8.67 17.24
N ALA A 109 -0.54 -7.98 17.70
CA ALA A 109 0.69 -8.54 18.25
C ALA A 109 1.02 -7.76 19.54
N ASP A 110 2.31 -7.54 19.84
CA ASP A 110 2.75 -6.66 20.95
C ASP A 110 2.17 -5.24 20.81
N GLN A 111 1.96 -4.79 19.57
CA GLN A 111 1.21 -3.60 19.23
C GLN A 111 0.10 -3.92 18.21
N THR A 112 -0.91 -3.06 18.15
CA THR A 112 -1.99 -3.17 17.16
C THR A 112 -1.60 -2.40 15.90
N ILE A 113 -1.74 -3.04 14.74
CA ILE A 113 -1.44 -2.44 13.45
C ILE A 113 -2.67 -2.51 12.57
N LEU A 114 -3.08 -1.38 12.00
CA LEU A 114 -4.16 -1.28 11.03
C LEU A 114 -3.55 -1.01 9.67
N ILE A 115 -3.74 -1.93 8.72
CA ILE A 115 -3.22 -1.80 7.36
C ILE A 115 -4.29 -2.09 6.30
N ASN A 116 -4.17 -1.47 5.13
CA ASN A 116 -4.89 -1.91 3.95
C ASN A 116 -4.08 -1.68 2.67
N ALA A 117 -4.58 -2.18 1.55
CA ALA A 117 -4.09 -1.81 0.24
C ALA A 117 -4.98 -0.70 -0.35
N GLN A 118 -4.54 -0.11 -1.47
CA GLN A 118 -5.26 0.96 -2.18
C GLN A 118 -6.70 0.60 -2.56
N ASN A 119 -7.03 -0.69 -2.67
CA ASN A 119 -8.36 -1.13 -3.04
C ASN A 119 -8.75 -2.40 -2.28
N GLU A 120 -10.05 -2.71 -2.32
CA GLU A 120 -10.64 -3.86 -1.64
C GLU A 120 -10.04 -5.20 -2.07
N LYS A 121 -9.84 -5.40 -3.37
CA LYS A 121 -9.35 -6.67 -3.92
C LYS A 121 -7.95 -6.98 -3.38
N ASP A 122 -7.07 -5.99 -3.41
CA ASP A 122 -5.70 -6.12 -2.94
C ASP A 122 -5.66 -6.26 -1.40
N THR A 123 -6.55 -5.57 -0.68
CA THR A 123 -6.67 -5.71 0.78
C THR A 123 -7.12 -7.11 1.18
N LYS A 124 -8.10 -7.67 0.48
CA LYS A 124 -8.55 -9.07 0.70
C LYS A 124 -7.45 -10.08 0.33
N ALA A 125 -6.67 -9.81 -0.72
CA ALA A 125 -5.52 -10.65 -1.08
C ALA A 125 -4.41 -10.58 -0.04
N LEU A 126 -4.11 -9.39 0.46
CA LEU A 126 -3.18 -9.13 1.55
C LEU A 126 -3.59 -9.91 2.81
N TYR A 127 -4.85 -9.79 3.24
CA TYR A 127 -5.40 -10.54 4.38
C TYR A 127 -5.14 -12.04 4.24
N ARG A 128 -5.53 -12.64 3.12
CA ARG A 128 -5.34 -14.08 2.86
C ARG A 128 -3.86 -14.48 2.94
N LYS A 129 -2.94 -13.62 2.48
CA LYS A 129 -1.50 -13.88 2.54
C LYS A 129 -0.99 -13.87 3.98
N ILE A 130 -1.46 -12.94 4.82
CA ILE A 130 -1.11 -12.87 6.25
C ILE A 130 -1.63 -14.11 6.99
N ILE A 131 -2.91 -14.45 6.80
CA ILE A 131 -3.52 -15.65 7.42
C ILE A 131 -2.75 -16.91 7.04
N LYS A 132 -2.38 -17.06 5.76
CA LYS A 132 -1.61 -18.22 5.29
C LYS A 132 -0.23 -18.34 5.96
N LYS A 133 0.41 -17.21 6.31
CA LYS A 133 1.73 -17.17 6.94
C LYS A 133 1.67 -17.34 8.47
N THR A 134 0.63 -16.81 9.10
CA THR A 134 0.48 -16.78 10.57
C THR A 134 -0.32 -17.94 11.12
N GLY A 135 -1.30 -18.47 10.36
CA GLY A 135 -2.27 -19.44 10.85
C GLY A 135 -3.24 -18.90 11.90
N ALA A 136 -3.23 -17.58 12.17
CA ALA A 136 -4.10 -16.93 13.13
C ALA A 136 -5.38 -16.45 12.42
N ASP A 137 -6.55 -16.84 12.90
CA ASP A 137 -7.88 -16.36 12.48
C ASP A 137 -8.64 -15.83 13.73
#